data_AF-A0A812LC68-F1
#
_entry.id   AF-A0A812LC68-F1
#
_cell.length_a   1.000
_cell.length_b   1.000
_cell.length_c   1.000
_cell.angle_alpha   90.00
_cell.angle_beta   90.00
_cell.angle_gamma   90.00
#
_symmetry.space_group_name_H-M   'P 1'
#
loop_
_entity.id
_entity.type
_entity.pdbx_description
1 polymer ?
#
loop_
_entity_poly.entity_id
_entity_poly.type
_entity_poly.pdbx_seq_one_letter_code
_entity_poly.pdbx_strand_id
1 'polypeptide(L)'
;MPVSWTCHEINVEKVCGSGDSFVIRNNVRPSPANTERACLRGVNLGGWLVLEKWMAPDLFAVASSAEDEWTLLSSGGAEARQAVRDFRRTFITEQDIRWLKTEGGIDAVRLPVGYWCLDEYAKGTPYLSTQHLVDALFGWAERYGLKVLLDLHGMSGSQNGEHHSGQSGKVNWLEPRHREKNLEIVRAVAARWGHQKALLGLGLGNEVAEKEQTVMDRVASMVSCFTPEYPRSYWVEVARFYAEAAELVEPLLHRDVLLVLDTCWDIDRWTLD
;
A
#
# COMPACT_ATOMS: atom_id res chain seq x y z
N MET A 1 -15.69 1.32 28.53
CA MET A 1 -15.24 -0.09 28.52
C MET A 1 -14.02 -0.13 27.61
N PRO A 2 -12.85 -0.61 28.06
CA PRO A 2 -11.67 -0.57 27.21
C PRO A 2 -11.81 -1.64 26.11
N VAL A 3 -11.74 -1.19 24.86
CA VAL A 3 -11.68 -2.04 23.68
C VAL A 3 -10.30 -2.73 23.70
N SER A 4 -10.28 -4.06 23.81
CA SER A 4 -9.05 -4.83 23.80
C SER A 4 -8.54 -4.96 22.37
N TRP A 5 -7.49 -4.20 22.02
CA TRP A 5 -6.77 -4.37 20.77
C TRP A 5 -5.84 -5.57 20.89
N THR A 6 -6.10 -6.63 20.15
CA THR A 6 -5.11 -7.68 19.96
C THR A 6 -4.32 -7.37 18.69
N CYS A 7 -3.14 -6.78 18.85
CA CYS A 7 -2.13 -6.71 17.79
C CYS A 7 -1.69 -8.14 17.48
N HIS A 8 -1.92 -8.61 16.26
CA HIS A 8 -1.50 -9.93 15.81
C HIS A 8 -0.62 -9.74 14.58
N GLU A 9 0.67 -10.04 14.77
CA GLU A 9 1.74 -9.90 13.77
C GLU A 9 1.35 -10.55 12.44
N ILE A 10 1.53 -9.84 11.33
CA ILE A 10 1.78 -10.51 10.03
C ILE A 10 3.28 -10.70 9.95
N ASN A 11 3.76 -11.84 10.46
CA ASN A 11 5.13 -12.28 10.28
C ASN A 11 5.36 -12.59 8.80
N VAL A 12 5.94 -11.64 8.06
CA VAL A 12 6.63 -11.93 6.80
C VAL A 12 8.01 -12.49 7.15
N GLU A 13 8.04 -13.73 7.66
CA GLU A 13 9.31 -14.44 7.84
C GLU A 13 9.86 -14.85 6.47
N LYS A 14 10.97 -14.20 6.11
CA LYS A 14 12.07 -14.63 5.23
C LYS A 14 11.85 -16.02 4.60
N VAL A 15 11.41 -16.05 3.34
CA VAL A 15 11.44 -17.27 2.53
C VAL A 15 12.89 -17.67 2.33
N CYS A 16 13.22 -18.91 2.71
CA CYS A 16 14.46 -19.56 2.32
C CYS A 16 14.61 -19.53 0.80
N GLY A 17 15.54 -18.73 0.30
CA GLY A 17 16.02 -18.77 -1.07
C GLY A 17 15.41 -17.68 -1.98
N SER A 18 16.21 -16.65 -2.23
CA SER A 18 16.20 -15.74 -3.39
C SER A 18 14.85 -15.38 -4.05
N GLY A 19 14.41 -14.13 -3.84
CA GLY A 19 13.52 -13.39 -4.75
C GLY A 19 12.04 -13.30 -4.36
N ASP A 20 11.55 -12.06 -4.24
CA ASP A 20 10.19 -11.52 -4.47
C ASP A 20 8.95 -12.33 -4.02
N SER A 21 9.07 -13.12 -2.96
CA SER A 21 7.96 -13.88 -2.38
C SER A 21 7.65 -13.40 -0.95
N PHE A 22 6.35 -13.18 -0.67
CA PHE A 22 5.86 -12.75 0.64
C PHE A 22 4.91 -13.82 1.18
N VAL A 23 5.09 -14.20 2.45
CA VAL A 23 4.22 -15.12 3.17
C VAL A 23 3.36 -14.31 4.13
N ILE A 24 2.05 -14.38 3.99
CA ILE A 24 1.10 -13.78 4.94
C ILE A 24 0.82 -14.83 6.02
N ARG A 25 1.40 -14.66 7.22
CA ARG A 25 1.02 -15.44 8.40
C ARG A 25 -0.10 -14.72 9.16
N ASN A 26 -1.23 -15.39 9.33
CA ASN A 26 -2.34 -14.88 10.14
C ASN A 26 -2.15 -15.33 11.60
N ASN A 27 -1.97 -14.40 12.54
CA ASN A 27 -1.68 -14.71 13.95
C ASN A 27 -2.92 -14.83 14.85
N VAL A 28 -4.14 -14.86 14.31
CA VAL A 28 -5.35 -15.13 15.09
C VAL A 28 -5.24 -16.50 15.78
N ARG A 29 -5.36 -16.55 17.12
CA ARG A 29 -5.47 -17.83 17.86
C ARG A 29 -6.70 -18.60 17.34
N PRO A 30 -6.53 -19.83 16.83
CA PRO A 30 -7.65 -20.58 16.29
C PRO A 30 -8.59 -21.06 17.40
N SER A 31 -9.88 -21.07 17.09
CA SER A 31 -10.85 -21.96 17.75
C SER A 31 -10.34 -23.41 17.66
N PRO A 32 -10.51 -24.27 18.68
CA PRO A 32 -9.82 -25.57 18.77
C PRO A 32 -10.24 -26.62 17.73
N ALA A 33 -11.12 -26.28 16.78
CA ALA A 33 -11.65 -27.21 15.80
C ALA A 33 -11.01 -26.97 14.43
N ASN A 34 -9.96 -27.74 14.14
CA ASN A 34 -9.48 -28.10 12.81
C ASN A 34 -8.87 -26.97 11.96
N THR A 35 -7.56 -27.05 11.68
CA THR A 35 -6.96 -26.93 10.32
C THR A 35 -5.44 -26.76 10.42
N GLU A 36 -4.71 -27.62 9.70
CA GLU A 36 -3.35 -27.32 9.26
C GLU A 36 -3.35 -25.91 8.62
N ARG A 37 -2.50 -25.00 9.09
CA ARG A 37 -2.40 -23.64 8.56
C ARG A 37 -2.02 -23.70 7.08
N ALA A 38 -2.97 -23.46 6.19
CA ALA A 38 -2.66 -23.32 4.77
C ALA A 38 -1.83 -22.04 4.58
N CYS A 39 -0.52 -22.23 4.35
CA CYS A 39 0.37 -21.15 3.94
C CYS A 39 -0.11 -20.63 2.57
N LEU A 40 -0.51 -19.36 2.49
CA LEU A 40 -0.88 -18.75 1.22
C LEU A 40 0.40 -18.45 0.43
N ARG A 41 0.45 -18.91 -0.83
CA ARG A 41 1.52 -18.55 -1.76
C ARG A 41 1.14 -17.27 -2.48
N GLY A 42 1.92 -16.22 -2.25
CA GLY A 42 1.66 -14.88 -2.75
C GLY A 42 2.72 -14.38 -3.74
N VAL A 43 2.29 -13.54 -4.69
CA VAL A 43 3.18 -12.73 -5.55
C VAL A 43 2.73 -11.26 -5.56
N ASN A 44 3.63 -10.34 -5.90
CA ASN A 44 3.27 -8.93 -6.11
C ASN A 44 2.95 -8.65 -7.57
N LEU A 45 1.96 -7.80 -7.81
CA LEU A 45 1.72 -7.18 -9.11
C LEU A 45 2.45 -5.82 -9.19
N GLY A 46 3.75 -5.84 -8.87
CA GLY A 46 4.63 -4.66 -8.82
C GLY A 46 4.82 -4.03 -10.20
N GLY A 47 5.05 -2.71 -10.23
CA GLY A 47 5.22 -1.95 -11.47
C GLY A 47 3.96 -1.78 -12.32
N TRP A 48 2.80 -2.34 -11.94
CA TRP A 48 1.57 -2.27 -12.76
C TRP A 48 0.75 -0.99 -12.51
N LEU A 49 0.15 -0.85 -11.33
CA LEU A 49 -0.71 0.30 -10.99
C LEU A 49 0.04 1.42 -10.27
N VAL A 50 1.23 1.11 -9.77
CA VAL A 50 2.24 2.05 -9.28
C VAL A 50 3.49 1.77 -10.09
N LEU A 51 3.92 2.74 -10.89
CA LEU A 51 5.02 2.53 -11.84
C LEU A 51 6.38 2.69 -11.17
N GLU A 52 7.29 1.77 -11.50
CA GLU A 52 8.69 1.80 -11.07
C GLU A 52 9.59 1.73 -12.30
N LYS A 53 10.42 2.76 -12.50
CA LYS A 53 11.26 2.90 -13.70
C LYS A 53 12.18 1.70 -13.94
N TRP A 54 12.73 1.12 -12.87
CA TRP A 54 13.64 -0.01 -12.99
C TRP A 54 12.95 -1.29 -13.50
N MET A 55 11.64 -1.44 -13.32
CA MET A 55 10.85 -2.56 -13.85
C MET A 55 10.40 -2.34 -15.30
N ALA A 56 10.14 -1.08 -15.68
CA ALA A 56 9.64 -0.70 -17.00
C ALA A 56 10.41 0.50 -17.60
N PRO A 57 11.72 0.40 -17.85
CA PRO A 57 12.55 1.54 -18.25
C PRO A 57 12.10 2.15 -19.58
N ASP A 58 11.62 1.33 -20.52
CA ASP A 58 11.14 1.77 -21.83
C ASP A 58 9.91 2.69 -21.71
N LEU A 59 9.06 2.49 -20.69
CA LEU A 59 7.90 3.34 -20.44
C LEU A 59 8.32 4.77 -20.05
N PHE A 60 9.50 4.92 -19.45
CA PHE A 60 10.06 6.21 -19.04
C PHE A 60 10.91 6.86 -20.14
N ALA A 61 11.21 6.17 -21.24
CA ALA A 61 12.05 6.72 -22.32
C ALA A 61 11.44 7.96 -22.98
N VAL A 62 10.10 8.06 -23.01
CA VAL A 62 9.34 9.23 -23.53
C VAL A 62 9.53 10.51 -22.69
N ALA A 63 10.00 10.36 -21.45
CA ALA A 63 10.34 11.45 -20.55
C ALA A 63 11.58 11.05 -19.75
N SER A 64 12.74 11.01 -20.42
CA SER A 64 13.96 10.37 -19.91
C SER A 64 14.47 10.88 -18.55
N SER A 65 14.14 12.12 -18.18
CA SER A 65 14.47 12.71 -16.87
C SER A 65 13.48 12.36 -15.75
N ALA A 66 12.37 11.69 -16.07
CA ALA A 66 11.44 11.21 -15.06
C ALA A 66 12.03 9.99 -14.35
N GLU A 67 12.02 10.06 -13.02
CA GLU A 67 12.38 8.94 -12.14
C GLU A 67 11.14 8.34 -11.43
N ASP A 68 10.00 9.03 -11.49
CA ASP A 68 8.74 8.62 -10.87
C ASP A 68 7.53 8.88 -11.77
N GLU A 69 6.39 8.27 -11.42
CA GLU A 69 5.15 8.36 -12.19
C GLU A 69 4.61 9.80 -12.25
N TRP A 70 4.74 10.57 -11.15
CA TRP A 70 4.34 11.97 -11.12
C TRP A 70 5.04 12.77 -12.21
N THR A 71 6.37 12.67 -12.29
CA THR A 71 7.20 13.41 -13.23
C THR A 71 6.94 12.92 -14.65
N LEU A 72 6.86 11.61 -14.87
CA LEU A 72 6.53 11.01 -16.17
C LEU A 72 5.24 11.58 -16.75
N LEU A 73 4.17 11.61 -15.96
CA LEU A 73 2.85 12.08 -16.39
C LEU A 73 2.71 13.61 -16.43
N SER A 74 3.59 14.33 -15.72
CA SER A 74 3.64 15.80 -15.73
C SER A 74 4.43 16.36 -16.91
N SER A 75 5.57 15.76 -17.25
CA SER A 75 6.49 16.28 -18.29
C SER A 75 6.34 15.59 -19.64
N GLY A 76 5.93 14.32 -19.66
CA GLY A 76 5.88 13.50 -20.89
C GLY A 76 4.67 13.72 -21.81
N GLY A 77 3.79 14.68 -21.48
CA GLY A 77 2.68 15.10 -22.35
C GLY A 77 1.72 13.97 -22.73
N ALA A 78 1.09 14.11 -23.92
CA ALA A 78 0.09 13.15 -24.40
C ALA A 78 0.70 11.76 -24.72
N GLU A 79 1.96 11.73 -25.16
CA GLU A 79 2.68 10.50 -25.50
C GLU A 79 2.88 9.62 -24.26
N ALA A 80 3.42 10.18 -23.17
CA ALA A 80 3.58 9.42 -21.91
C ALA A 80 2.24 8.94 -21.35
N ARG A 81 1.20 9.78 -21.41
CA ARG A 81 -0.14 9.39 -20.97
C ARG A 81 -0.69 8.22 -21.78
N GLN A 82 -0.50 8.23 -23.10
CA GLN A 82 -0.92 7.13 -23.97
C GLN A 82 -0.11 5.87 -23.69
N ALA A 83 1.22 5.98 -23.58
CA ALA A 83 2.11 4.87 -23.25
C ALA A 83 1.73 4.20 -21.91
N VAL A 84 1.45 4.98 -20.87
CA VAL A 84 1.01 4.44 -19.57
C VAL A 84 -0.36 3.74 -19.65
N ARG A 85 -1.31 4.27 -20.44
CA ARG A 85 -2.60 3.60 -20.67
C ARG A 85 -2.43 2.27 -21.39
N ASP A 86 -1.57 2.24 -22.40
CA ASP A 86 -1.29 1.04 -23.18
C ASP A 86 -0.57 -0.01 -22.33
N PHE A 87 0.48 0.40 -21.60
CA PHE A 87 1.20 -0.45 -20.66
C PHE A 87 0.25 -1.07 -19.63
N ARG A 88 -0.56 -0.28 -18.93
CA ARG A 88 -1.48 -0.80 -17.91
C ARG A 88 -2.54 -1.76 -18.46
N ARG A 89 -2.90 -1.63 -19.73
CA ARG A 89 -3.86 -2.53 -20.41
C ARG A 89 -3.23 -3.87 -20.78
N THR A 90 -1.92 -3.92 -21.02
CA THR A 90 -1.25 -5.11 -21.56
C THR A 90 -0.30 -5.79 -20.58
N PHE A 91 0.13 -5.09 -19.52
CA PHE A 91 1.14 -5.61 -18.59
C PHE A 91 0.61 -6.73 -17.70
N ILE A 92 -0.58 -6.55 -17.10
CA ILE A 92 -1.32 -7.59 -16.37
C ILE A 92 -2.72 -7.68 -16.95
N THR A 93 -3.13 -8.89 -17.30
CA THR A 93 -4.42 -9.22 -17.91
C THR A 93 -5.11 -10.35 -17.15
N GLU A 94 -6.38 -10.61 -17.48
CA GLU A 94 -7.12 -11.76 -16.94
C GLU A 94 -6.39 -13.09 -17.15
N GLN A 95 -5.67 -13.23 -18.27
CA GLN A 95 -4.94 -14.45 -18.61
C GLN A 95 -3.75 -14.68 -17.68
N ASP A 96 -3.10 -13.61 -17.20
CA ASP A 96 -2.03 -13.69 -16.22
C ASP A 96 -2.57 -14.15 -14.86
N ILE A 97 -3.71 -13.58 -14.42
CA ILE A 97 -4.37 -13.99 -13.17
C ILE A 97 -4.83 -15.45 -13.22
N ARG A 98 -5.40 -15.88 -14.35
CA ARG A 98 -5.74 -17.28 -14.58
C ARG A 98 -4.50 -18.17 -14.48
N TRP A 99 -3.42 -17.82 -15.18
CA TRP A 99 -2.18 -18.60 -15.22
C TRP A 99 -1.55 -18.71 -13.84
N LEU A 100 -1.46 -17.61 -13.09
CA LEU A 100 -0.95 -17.60 -11.71
C LEU A 100 -1.68 -18.63 -10.85
N LYS A 101 -3.01 -18.70 -10.98
CA LYS A 101 -3.81 -19.66 -10.20
C LYS A 101 -3.69 -21.10 -10.70
N THR A 102 -3.82 -21.33 -12.00
CA THR A 102 -3.96 -22.70 -12.55
C THR A 102 -2.61 -23.39 -12.74
N GLU A 103 -1.59 -22.66 -13.17
CA GLU A 103 -0.26 -23.19 -13.47
C GLU A 103 0.77 -22.78 -12.41
N GLY A 104 0.70 -21.53 -11.94
CA GLY A 104 1.65 -20.98 -10.98
C GLY A 104 1.44 -21.45 -9.54
N GLY A 105 0.29 -22.07 -9.24
CA GLY A 105 -0.08 -22.46 -7.88
C GLY A 105 -0.16 -21.27 -6.90
N ILE A 106 -0.45 -20.07 -7.38
CA ILE A 106 -0.56 -18.88 -6.54
C ILE A 106 -1.96 -18.80 -5.92
N ASP A 107 -2.01 -18.49 -4.64
CA ASP A 107 -3.25 -18.40 -3.86
C ASP A 107 -3.69 -16.96 -3.63
N ALA A 108 -2.73 -16.03 -3.59
CA ALA A 108 -2.99 -14.61 -3.40
C ALA A 108 -2.07 -13.72 -4.24
N VAL A 109 -2.51 -12.51 -4.53
CA VAL A 109 -1.69 -11.43 -5.10
C VAL A 109 -1.72 -10.25 -4.16
N ARG A 110 -0.57 -9.59 -4.01
CA ARG A 110 -0.49 -8.24 -3.44
C ARG A 110 -0.55 -7.23 -4.59
N LEU A 111 -1.50 -6.31 -4.51
CA LEU A 111 -1.69 -5.25 -5.51
C LEU A 111 -1.30 -3.90 -4.90
N PRO A 112 -0.09 -3.38 -5.22
CA PRO A 112 0.27 -2.00 -4.93
C PRO A 112 -0.66 -1.02 -5.65
N VAL A 113 -1.25 -0.08 -4.91
CA VAL A 113 -2.04 1.01 -5.46
C VAL A 113 -1.63 2.36 -4.87
N GLY A 114 -1.52 3.38 -5.70
CA GLY A 114 -1.48 4.76 -5.23
C GLY A 114 -2.88 5.28 -4.92
N TYR A 115 -2.99 6.41 -4.22
CA TYR A 115 -4.28 7.05 -3.96
C TYR A 115 -5.07 7.39 -5.24
N TRP A 116 -4.39 7.48 -6.38
CA TRP A 116 -5.01 7.64 -7.70
C TRP A 116 -5.74 6.38 -8.20
N CYS A 117 -5.84 5.32 -7.40
CA CYS A 117 -6.74 4.20 -7.67
C CYS A 117 -8.22 4.54 -7.55
N LEU A 118 -8.55 5.71 -7.03
CA LEU A 118 -9.90 6.24 -6.95
C LEU A 118 -10.02 7.45 -7.88
N ASP A 119 -11.07 7.47 -8.69
CA ASP A 119 -11.26 8.50 -9.72
C ASP A 119 -11.26 9.91 -9.12
N GLU A 120 -11.90 10.09 -7.97
CA GLU A 120 -12.02 11.37 -7.27
C GLU A 120 -10.67 11.92 -6.79
N TYR A 121 -9.72 11.05 -6.43
CA TYR A 121 -8.42 11.46 -5.92
C TYR A 121 -7.35 11.55 -7.02
N ALA A 122 -7.53 10.85 -8.15
CA ALA A 122 -6.74 11.07 -9.36
C ALA A 122 -7.02 12.45 -9.97
N LYS A 123 -8.26 12.95 -9.87
CA LYS A 123 -8.66 14.25 -10.42
C LYS A 123 -7.83 15.40 -9.82
N GLY A 124 -7.34 16.28 -10.69
CA GLY A 124 -6.52 17.42 -10.29
C GLY A 124 -5.06 17.07 -10.02
N THR A 125 -4.65 15.83 -10.32
CA THR A 125 -3.25 15.38 -10.28
C THR A 125 -2.80 14.96 -11.68
N PRO A 126 -1.48 14.81 -11.92
CA PRO A 126 -0.97 14.23 -13.16
C PRO A 126 -1.38 12.76 -13.35
N TYR A 127 -1.65 12.03 -12.27
CA TYR A 127 -1.92 10.59 -12.32
C TYR A 127 -3.10 10.22 -13.21
N LEU A 128 -3.00 9.04 -13.82
CA LEU A 128 -4.10 8.40 -14.52
C LEU A 128 -4.82 7.49 -13.54
N SER A 129 -6.15 7.63 -13.44
CA SER A 129 -6.95 6.76 -12.57
C SER A 129 -6.76 5.29 -12.92
N THR A 130 -6.59 4.46 -11.88
CA THR A 130 -6.49 2.99 -12.00
C THR A 130 -7.73 2.26 -11.47
N GLN A 131 -8.79 2.97 -11.09
CA GLN A 131 -10.00 2.39 -10.46
C GLN A 131 -10.57 1.20 -11.22
N HIS A 132 -10.77 1.36 -12.54
CA HIS A 132 -11.31 0.32 -13.40
C HIS A 132 -10.42 -0.93 -13.48
N LEU A 133 -9.11 -0.81 -13.28
CA LEU A 133 -8.16 -1.93 -13.28
C LEU A 133 -8.20 -2.69 -11.95
N VAL A 134 -8.37 -1.97 -10.84
CA VAL A 134 -8.60 -2.58 -9.52
C VAL A 134 -9.92 -3.36 -9.55
N ASP A 135 -10.99 -2.77 -10.09
CA ASP A 135 -12.28 -3.43 -10.27
C ASP A 135 -12.15 -4.69 -11.15
N ALA A 136 -11.42 -4.60 -12.25
CA ALA A 136 -11.16 -5.74 -13.13
C ALA A 136 -10.38 -6.85 -12.41
N LEU A 137 -9.32 -6.52 -11.66
CA LEU A 137 -8.56 -7.50 -10.88
C LEU A 137 -9.44 -8.24 -9.88
N PHE A 138 -10.30 -7.53 -9.14
CA PHE A 138 -11.24 -8.20 -8.21
C PHE A 138 -12.17 -9.15 -8.96
N GLY A 139 -12.68 -8.75 -10.13
CA GLY A 139 -13.49 -9.63 -10.99
C GLY A 139 -12.74 -10.89 -11.43
N TRP A 140 -11.49 -10.76 -11.87
CA TRP A 140 -10.64 -11.90 -12.26
C TRP A 140 -10.30 -12.79 -11.07
N ALA A 141 -9.93 -12.19 -9.94
CA ALA A 141 -9.58 -12.89 -8.71
C ALA A 141 -10.76 -13.72 -8.18
N GLU A 142 -11.97 -13.16 -8.17
CA GLU A 142 -13.17 -13.90 -7.80
C GLU A 142 -13.46 -15.06 -8.76
N ARG A 143 -13.28 -14.86 -10.07
CA ARG A 143 -13.54 -15.90 -11.09
C ARG A 143 -12.63 -17.11 -10.91
N TYR A 144 -11.36 -16.89 -10.56
CA TYR A 144 -10.37 -17.96 -10.43
C TYR A 144 -10.12 -18.41 -8.99
N GLY A 145 -10.77 -17.80 -8.00
CA GLY A 145 -10.57 -18.14 -6.58
C GLY A 145 -9.18 -17.72 -6.07
N LEU A 146 -8.68 -16.60 -6.57
CA LEU A 146 -7.47 -15.95 -6.11
C LEU A 146 -7.83 -14.85 -5.10
N LYS A 147 -6.96 -14.62 -4.11
CA LYS A 147 -7.16 -13.63 -3.06
C LYS A 147 -6.32 -12.38 -3.30
N VAL A 148 -6.82 -11.19 -2.94
CA VAL A 148 -6.16 -9.91 -3.20
C VAL A 148 -5.84 -9.22 -1.88
N LEU A 149 -4.55 -8.99 -1.61
CA LEU A 149 -4.10 -8.01 -0.63
C LEU A 149 -3.99 -6.66 -1.34
N LEU A 150 -4.92 -5.75 -1.07
CA LEU A 150 -4.91 -4.40 -1.64
C LEU A 150 -4.01 -3.52 -0.78
N ASP A 151 -2.93 -3.00 -1.36
CA ASP A 151 -1.85 -2.35 -0.62
C ASP A 151 -1.79 -0.86 -0.97
N LEU A 152 -2.09 0.03 -0.03
CA LEU A 152 -1.99 1.47 -0.25
C LEU A 152 -0.53 1.91 -0.28
N HIS A 153 0.05 1.83 -1.47
CA HIS A 153 1.48 1.93 -1.73
C HIS A 153 1.95 3.37 -2.00
N GLY A 154 1.06 4.23 -2.48
CA GLY A 154 1.35 5.65 -2.74
C GLY A 154 0.36 6.56 -2.02
N MET A 155 0.81 7.24 -0.96
CA MET A 155 -0.02 8.14 -0.16
C MET A 155 0.12 9.59 -0.62
N SER A 156 -0.89 10.42 -0.36
CA SER A 156 -0.80 11.85 -0.66
C SER A 156 0.33 12.47 0.16
N GLY A 157 1.22 13.22 -0.50
CA GLY A 157 2.38 13.84 0.13
C GLY A 157 3.59 12.92 0.28
N SER A 158 3.52 11.69 -0.22
CA SER A 158 4.54 10.62 -0.12
C SER A 158 4.92 10.26 1.32
N GLN A 159 4.84 8.96 1.62
CA GLN A 159 5.17 8.42 2.94
C GLN A 159 6.64 8.07 3.12
N ASN A 160 7.45 8.13 2.06
CA ASN A 160 8.87 7.80 2.09
C ASN A 160 9.76 8.63 1.16
N GLY A 161 9.18 9.48 0.31
CA GLY A 161 9.92 10.35 -0.59
C GLY A 161 10.54 9.62 -1.78
N GLU A 162 10.18 8.36 -1.99
CA GLU A 162 10.77 7.51 -3.02
C GLU A 162 9.88 7.40 -4.26
N HIS A 163 10.52 7.09 -5.38
CA HIS A 163 9.89 6.90 -6.68
C HIS A 163 8.72 5.90 -6.66
N HIS A 164 8.85 4.80 -5.89
CA HIS A 164 7.79 3.80 -5.75
C HIS A 164 6.59 4.26 -4.90
N SER A 165 6.66 5.39 -4.18
CA SER A 165 5.46 6.04 -3.62
C SER A 165 4.67 6.88 -4.65
N GLY A 166 5.22 7.01 -5.86
CA GLY A 166 4.63 7.72 -7.00
C GLY A 166 5.16 9.15 -7.19
N GLN A 167 5.78 9.76 -6.17
CA GLN A 167 6.40 11.09 -6.26
C GLN A 167 7.62 11.15 -5.35
N SER A 168 8.80 11.27 -5.96
CA SER A 168 10.05 11.39 -5.24
C SER A 168 10.17 12.76 -4.59
N GLY A 169 10.89 12.85 -3.47
CA GLY A 169 11.20 14.10 -2.79
C GLY A 169 10.79 14.10 -1.32
N LYS A 170 9.93 15.04 -0.92
CA LYS A 170 9.63 15.29 0.49
C LYS A 170 8.65 14.27 1.06
N VAL A 171 8.87 13.89 2.31
CA VAL A 171 7.94 13.09 3.13
C VAL A 171 6.97 14.01 3.87
N ASN A 172 5.79 14.22 3.30
CA ASN A 172 4.78 15.16 3.79
C ASN A 172 3.44 14.50 4.14
N TRP A 173 3.34 13.17 4.07
CA TRP A 173 2.06 12.46 4.21
C TRP A 173 1.32 12.65 5.56
N LEU A 174 2.04 13.00 6.63
CA LEU A 174 1.48 13.33 7.95
C LEU A 174 1.30 14.85 8.19
N GLU A 175 1.68 15.72 7.25
CA GLU A 175 1.33 17.14 7.36
C GLU A 175 -0.21 17.28 7.36
N PRO A 176 -0.82 18.19 8.14
CA PRO A 176 -2.26 18.15 8.45
C PRO A 176 -3.17 17.93 7.24
N ARG A 177 -2.94 18.70 6.16
CA ARG A 177 -3.69 18.58 4.89
C ARG A 177 -3.57 17.19 4.26
N HIS A 178 -2.38 16.61 4.26
CA HIS A 178 -2.13 15.29 3.66
C HIS A 178 -2.63 14.17 4.57
N ARG A 179 -2.46 14.30 5.89
CA ARG A 179 -2.94 13.34 6.87
C ARG A 179 -4.46 13.17 6.79
N GLU A 180 -5.21 14.27 6.83
CA GLU A 180 -6.66 14.26 6.71
C GLU A 180 -7.09 13.62 5.39
N LYS A 181 -6.50 14.06 4.28
CA LYS A 181 -6.77 13.48 2.95
C LYS A 181 -6.45 11.98 2.90
N ASN A 182 -5.37 11.53 3.52
CA ASN A 182 -4.98 10.12 3.53
C ASN A 182 -5.97 9.25 4.33
N LEU A 183 -6.53 9.76 5.44
CA LEU A 183 -7.61 9.08 6.15
C LEU A 183 -8.89 8.98 5.29
N GLU A 184 -9.23 10.04 4.55
CA GLU A 184 -10.35 10.03 3.60
C GLU A 184 -10.12 9.02 2.47
N ILE A 185 -8.89 8.95 1.92
CA ILE A 185 -8.50 7.99 0.89
C ILE A 185 -8.64 6.56 1.42
N VAL A 186 -8.04 6.25 2.58
CA VAL A 186 -8.09 4.90 3.17
C VAL A 186 -9.54 4.46 3.40
N ARG A 187 -10.38 5.35 3.94
CA ARG A 187 -11.81 5.10 4.12
C ARG A 187 -12.52 4.86 2.78
N ALA A 188 -12.22 5.64 1.74
CA ALA A 188 -12.84 5.49 0.42
C ALA A 188 -12.44 4.19 -0.28
N VAL A 189 -11.15 3.78 -0.15
CA VAL A 189 -10.65 2.49 -0.63
C VAL A 189 -11.42 1.35 0.05
N ALA A 190 -11.54 1.39 1.38
CA ALA A 190 -12.30 0.38 2.13
C ALA A 190 -13.79 0.39 1.76
N ALA A 191 -14.41 1.56 1.62
CA ALA A 191 -15.82 1.67 1.22
C ALA A 191 -16.10 1.04 -0.15
N ARG A 192 -15.14 1.14 -1.09
CA ARG A 192 -15.29 0.62 -2.44
C ARG A 192 -15.04 -0.87 -2.55
N TRP A 193 -13.94 -1.36 -1.96
CA TRP A 193 -13.49 -2.74 -2.16
C TRP A 193 -13.55 -3.63 -0.91
N GLY A 194 -13.89 -3.07 0.25
CA GLY A 194 -13.92 -3.77 1.55
C GLY A 194 -14.87 -4.96 1.63
N HIS A 195 -15.89 -4.99 0.76
CA HIS A 195 -16.87 -6.08 0.68
C HIS A 195 -16.60 -7.09 -0.45
N GLN A 196 -15.52 -6.93 -1.22
CA GLN A 196 -15.17 -7.86 -2.31
C GLN A 196 -14.82 -9.22 -1.72
N LYS A 197 -15.35 -10.32 -2.28
CA LYS A 197 -15.14 -11.67 -1.72
C LYS A 197 -13.70 -12.14 -1.89
N ALA A 198 -13.02 -11.63 -2.91
CA ALA A 198 -11.61 -11.89 -3.14
C ALA A 198 -10.68 -11.06 -2.24
N LEU A 199 -11.16 -10.03 -1.52
CA LEU A 199 -10.31 -9.25 -0.63
C LEU A 199 -9.77 -10.12 0.52
N LEU A 200 -8.45 -10.24 0.60
CA LEU A 200 -7.72 -10.89 1.67
C LEU A 200 -7.44 -9.91 2.81
N GLY A 201 -7.01 -8.72 2.44
CA GLY A 201 -6.59 -7.70 3.38
C GLY A 201 -6.39 -6.36 2.73
N LEU A 202 -6.31 -5.33 3.57
CA LEU A 202 -6.07 -3.95 3.21
C LEU A 202 -4.80 -3.45 3.92
N GLY A 203 -3.78 -3.10 3.15
CA GLY A 203 -2.56 -2.44 3.61
C GLY A 203 -2.79 -0.94 3.80
N LEU A 204 -2.52 -0.42 5.00
CA LEU A 204 -2.80 0.98 5.36
C LEU A 204 -1.66 1.95 4.98
N GLY A 205 -0.55 1.43 4.49
CA GLY A 205 0.62 2.16 4.01
C GLY A 205 1.72 1.18 3.63
N ASN A 206 2.67 1.60 2.80
CA ASN A 206 3.84 0.82 2.41
C ASN A 206 5.12 1.57 2.74
N GLU A 207 6.08 0.89 3.36
CA GLU A 207 7.45 1.34 3.60
C GLU A 207 7.54 2.77 4.11
N VAL A 208 6.77 3.10 5.14
CA VAL A 208 6.76 4.44 5.73
C VAL A 208 8.15 4.73 6.28
N ALA A 209 8.74 5.83 5.82
CA ALA A 209 10.06 6.28 6.28
C ALA A 209 9.93 7.54 7.14
N GLU A 210 10.95 7.83 7.96
CA GLU A 210 11.00 9.12 8.66
C GLU A 210 11.17 10.28 7.68
N LYS A 211 10.63 11.44 8.06
CA LYS A 211 11.00 12.69 7.43
C LYS A 211 12.49 12.94 7.64
N GLU A 212 13.22 13.29 6.59
CA GLU A 212 14.62 13.71 6.72
C GLU A 212 14.69 14.91 7.68
N GLN A 213 15.31 14.72 8.85
CA GLN A 213 15.31 15.73 9.90
C GLN A 213 16.31 16.85 9.58
N THR A 214 15.83 18.08 9.51
CA THR A 214 16.71 19.24 9.39
C THR A 214 17.53 19.41 10.67
N VAL A 215 18.60 20.22 10.61
CA VAL A 215 19.37 20.60 11.81
C VAL A 215 18.46 21.28 12.84
N MET A 216 17.50 22.08 12.39
CA MET A 216 16.55 22.76 13.26
C MET A 216 15.57 21.78 13.92
N ASP A 217 15.14 20.73 13.22
CA ASP A 217 14.30 19.67 13.80
C ASP A 217 15.05 18.91 14.89
N ARG A 218 16.34 18.62 14.66
CA ARG A 218 17.22 17.99 15.65
C ARG A 218 17.48 18.89 16.85
N VAL A 219 17.71 20.18 16.63
CA VAL A 219 17.86 21.16 17.73
C VAL A 219 16.55 21.30 18.50
N ALA A 220 15.41 21.36 17.82
CA ALA A 220 14.12 21.44 18.46
C ALA A 220 13.79 20.18 19.28
N SER A 221 14.16 18.98 18.82
CA SER A 221 14.00 17.74 19.59
C SER A 221 14.93 17.67 20.80
N MET A 222 16.14 18.24 20.71
CA MET A 222 17.04 18.35 21.87
C MET A 222 16.54 19.38 22.89
N VAL A 223 15.90 20.47 22.45
CA VAL A 223 15.39 21.53 23.33
C VAL A 223 13.98 21.21 23.86
N SER A 224 13.23 20.30 23.22
CA SER A 224 11.87 19.92 23.61
C SER A 224 11.77 19.14 24.93
N CYS A 225 12.90 18.72 25.52
CA CYS A 225 12.91 18.21 26.90
C CYS A 225 12.45 19.26 27.94
N PHE A 226 12.21 20.51 27.54
CA PHE A 226 11.74 21.61 28.41
C PHE A 226 10.34 22.17 28.09
N THR A 227 9.58 21.64 27.12
CA THR A 227 8.22 22.14 26.81
C THR A 227 7.17 21.03 26.66
N PRO A 228 5.99 21.11 27.34
CA PRO A 228 4.96 20.06 27.30
C PRO A 228 4.22 19.89 25.96
N GLU A 229 4.41 20.81 25.00
CA GLU A 229 3.59 20.94 23.78
C GLU A 229 4.36 20.64 22.47
N TYR A 230 5.55 20.03 22.50
CA TYR A 230 6.37 19.77 21.29
C TYR A 230 6.67 18.27 21.06
N PRO A 231 6.87 17.87 19.78
CA PRO A 231 6.09 16.86 19.09
C PRO A 231 6.29 15.46 19.68
N ARG A 232 5.20 14.71 19.78
CA ARG A 232 5.28 13.27 20.05
C ARG A 232 6.11 12.62 18.92
N SER A 233 6.94 11.63 19.27
CA SER A 233 7.82 10.94 18.32
C SER A 233 7.08 10.65 17.01
N TYR A 234 7.75 10.85 15.86
CA TYR A 234 7.18 10.65 14.53
C TYR A 234 6.39 9.33 14.44
N TRP A 235 6.95 8.25 14.99
CA TRP A 235 6.33 6.92 15.01
C TRP A 235 5.05 6.83 15.86
N VAL A 236 4.89 7.68 16.86
CA VAL A 236 3.63 7.79 17.60
C VAL A 236 2.55 8.43 16.72
N GLU A 237 2.91 9.40 15.88
CA GLU A 237 1.96 9.98 14.91
C GLU A 237 1.63 8.99 13.78
N VAL A 238 2.59 8.19 13.32
CA VAL A 238 2.35 7.05 12.41
C VAL A 238 1.39 6.04 13.04
N ALA A 239 1.64 5.63 14.29
CA ALA A 239 0.79 4.69 15.02
C ALA A 239 -0.64 5.24 15.20
N ARG A 240 -0.79 6.53 15.51
CA ARG A 240 -2.11 7.17 15.59
C ARG A 240 -2.81 7.20 14.25
N PHE A 241 -2.09 7.51 13.17
CA PHE A 241 -2.66 7.43 11.84
C PHE A 241 -3.20 6.02 11.56
N TYR A 242 -2.41 4.97 11.84
CA TYR A 242 -2.85 3.59 11.64
C TYR A 242 -4.02 3.19 12.53
N ALA A 243 -4.03 3.59 13.80
CA ALA A 243 -5.15 3.33 14.70
C ALA A 243 -6.45 4.00 14.22
N GLU A 244 -6.38 5.29 13.85
CA GLU A 244 -7.53 6.03 13.34
C GLU A 244 -8.00 5.48 11.99
N ALA A 245 -7.07 5.13 11.11
CA ALA A 245 -7.37 4.48 9.83
C ALA A 245 -8.07 3.13 10.05
N ALA A 246 -7.59 2.30 10.98
CA ALA A 246 -8.21 1.02 11.33
C ALA A 246 -9.64 1.20 11.85
N GLU A 247 -9.87 2.12 12.77
CA GLU A 247 -11.20 2.45 13.30
C GLU A 247 -12.16 2.92 12.20
N LEU A 248 -11.67 3.70 11.23
CA LEU A 248 -12.46 4.20 10.10
C LEU A 248 -12.87 3.10 9.12
N VAL A 249 -11.99 2.11 8.89
CA VAL A 249 -12.23 1.08 7.86
C VAL A 249 -12.88 -0.18 8.39
N GLU A 250 -12.67 -0.56 9.66
CA GLU A 250 -13.19 -1.81 10.23
C GLU A 250 -14.70 -2.01 9.96
N PRO A 251 -15.58 -1.00 10.08
CA PRO A 251 -17.01 -1.18 9.77
C PRO A 251 -17.32 -1.39 8.29
N LEU A 252 -16.38 -1.09 7.40
CA LEU A 252 -16.52 -1.16 5.93
C LEU A 252 -15.94 -2.45 5.35
N LEU A 253 -15.28 -3.27 6.17
CA LEU A 253 -14.65 -4.51 5.73
C LEU A 253 -15.54 -5.72 6.05
N HIS A 254 -15.46 -6.75 5.22
CA HIS A 254 -15.95 -8.08 5.62
C HIS A 254 -15.14 -8.59 6.83
N ARG A 255 -15.78 -9.35 7.74
CA ARG A 255 -15.19 -9.76 9.03
C ARG A 255 -13.86 -10.51 8.94
N ASP A 256 -13.63 -11.18 7.83
CA ASP A 256 -12.44 -12.01 7.61
C ASP A 256 -11.31 -11.27 6.86
N VAL A 257 -11.51 -9.99 6.53
CA VAL A 257 -10.50 -9.16 5.87
C VAL A 257 -9.47 -8.71 6.88
N LEU A 258 -8.19 -8.92 6.55
CA LEU A 258 -7.07 -8.52 7.39
C LEU A 258 -6.74 -7.03 7.22
N LEU A 259 -6.40 -6.36 8.31
CA LEU A 259 -5.68 -5.09 8.24
C LEU A 259 -4.19 -5.38 8.27
N VAL A 260 -3.45 -4.83 7.31
CA VAL A 260 -2.00 -5.01 7.18
C VAL A 260 -1.31 -3.70 7.48
N LEU A 261 -0.45 -3.72 8.49
CA LEU A 261 0.38 -2.59 8.89
C LEU A 261 1.82 -2.86 8.47
N ASP A 262 2.41 -1.90 7.78
CA ASP A 262 3.82 -1.93 7.42
C ASP A 262 4.69 -1.81 8.66
N THR A 263 5.79 -2.57 8.73
CA THR A 263 6.72 -2.54 9.87
C THR A 263 7.60 -1.29 9.87
N CYS A 264 7.53 -0.47 8.82
CA CYS A 264 8.25 0.79 8.68
C CYS A 264 9.77 0.59 8.84
N TRP A 265 10.27 -0.48 8.19
CA TRP A 265 11.67 -0.89 8.19
C TRP A 265 12.20 -1.46 9.52
N ASP A 266 11.30 -1.78 10.45
CA ASP A 266 11.63 -2.27 11.78
C ASP A 266 10.64 -3.34 12.22
N ILE A 267 11.06 -4.60 12.15
CA ILE A 267 10.18 -5.75 12.37
C ILE A 267 9.56 -5.77 13.78
N ASP A 268 10.23 -5.14 14.75
CA ASP A 268 9.80 -5.09 16.14
C ASP A 268 9.02 -3.80 16.46
N ARG A 269 8.74 -2.93 15.49
CA ARG A 269 8.17 -1.61 15.74
C ARG A 269 6.83 -1.62 16.48
N TRP A 270 6.00 -2.61 16.17
CA TRP A 270 4.62 -2.70 16.68
C TRP A 270 4.44 -3.83 17.69
N THR A 271 5.53 -4.47 18.11
CA THR A 271 5.44 -5.49 19.16
C THR A 271 5.17 -4.79 20.49
N LEU A 272 4.25 -5.38 21.25
CA LEU A 272 3.98 -4.96 22.62
C LEU A 272 4.95 -5.74 23.52
N ASP A 273 5.79 -5.04 24.27
CA ASP A 273 6.53 -5.60 25.40
C ASP A 273 5.57 -6.16 26.48
#